data_AF-A0A839I1W0-F1
#
_entry.id   AF-A0A839I1W0-F1
#
_cell.length_a   1.000
_cell.length_b   1.000
_cell.length_c   1.000
_cell.angle_alpha   90.00
_cell.angle_beta   90.00
_cell.angle_gamma   90.00
#
_symmetry.space_group_name_H-M   'P 1'
#
loop_
_entity.id
_entity.type
_entity.pdbx_description
1 polymer ?
#
loop_
_entity_poly.entity_id
_entity_poly.type
_entity_poly.pdbx_seq_one_letter_code
_entity_poly.pdbx_strand_id
1 'polypeptide(L)'
;MDTGDLIVDYSESNFADAIRALLPEGEYWQDADNAELTNVILGMAIDFKVTSDEIQLALLSDFSERLFGWKLSDYQALLISSGGKGEVTDERAKPNLIYVSLATNERCEKAWFEFEKVRLPHTEIEWIYNAAIDVQTQIANSRHIRNVNQYEVTQ
;
A
#
# COMPACT_ATOMS: atom_id res chain seq x y z
N MET A 1 -15.72 27.60 13.01
CA MET A 1 -16.97 27.20 12.33
C MET A 1 -17.68 26.30 13.31
N ASP A 2 -18.91 26.63 13.68
CA ASP A 2 -19.70 25.87 14.66
C ASP A 2 -20.11 24.54 14.01
N THR A 3 -19.43 23.45 14.35
CA THR A 3 -19.61 22.13 13.73
C THR A 3 -20.86 21.40 14.26
N GLY A 4 -21.55 21.96 15.24
CA GLY A 4 -22.77 21.38 15.82
C GLY A 4 -23.92 21.22 14.83
N ASP A 5 -24.00 22.07 13.79
CA ASP A 5 -25.05 22.01 12.76
C ASP A 5 -24.78 20.97 11.65
N LEU A 6 -23.61 20.32 11.61
CA LEU A 6 -23.28 19.30 10.59
C LEU A 6 -23.45 17.86 11.07
N ILE A 7 -23.62 17.63 12.38
CA ILE A 7 -23.76 16.29 12.94
C ILE A 7 -25.25 15.94 12.99
N VAL A 8 -25.70 15.12 12.04
CA VAL A 8 -27.05 14.56 12.09
C VAL A 8 -27.01 13.30 12.94
N ASP A 9 -27.49 13.39 14.18
CA ASP A 9 -27.53 12.27 15.10
C ASP A 9 -28.75 11.38 14.81
N TYR A 10 -28.53 10.35 13.98
CA TYR A 10 -29.52 9.31 13.74
C TYR A 10 -29.42 8.23 14.83
N SER A 11 -30.54 7.85 15.42
CA SER A 11 -30.62 6.71 16.34
C SER A 11 -30.77 5.39 15.56
N GLU A 12 -30.48 4.25 16.22
CA GLU A 12 -30.77 2.91 15.67
C GLU A 12 -32.23 2.76 15.25
N SER A 13 -33.18 3.34 15.99
CA SER A 13 -34.60 3.31 15.62
C SER A 13 -34.85 4.01 14.28
N ASN A 14 -34.15 5.10 13.99
CA ASN A 14 -34.31 5.79 12.71
C ASN A 14 -33.82 4.94 11.55
N PHE A 15 -32.71 4.21 11.73
CA PHE A 15 -32.25 3.25 10.74
C PHE A 15 -33.22 2.07 10.58
N ALA A 16 -33.75 1.54 11.68
CA ALA A 16 -34.73 0.45 11.64
C ALA A 16 -35.99 0.85 10.85
N ASP A 17 -36.51 2.06 11.06
CA ASP A 17 -37.68 2.56 10.35
C ASP A 17 -37.38 2.84 8.87
N ALA A 18 -36.19 3.33 8.54
CA ALA A 18 -35.75 3.51 7.16
C ALA A 18 -35.58 2.16 6.43
N ILE A 19 -35.00 1.16 7.10
CA ILE A 19 -34.88 -0.21 6.56
C ILE A 19 -36.26 -0.79 6.32
N ARG A 20 -37.21 -0.56 7.24
CA ARG A 20 -38.60 -1.00 7.05
C ARG A 20 -39.25 -0.36 5.82
N ALA A 21 -39.03 0.93 5.60
CA ALA A 21 -39.55 1.64 4.44
C ALA A 21 -38.90 1.21 3.11
N LEU A 22 -37.66 0.70 3.15
CA LEU A 22 -36.92 0.25 1.97
C LEU A 22 -37.31 -1.17 1.53
N LEU A 23 -37.61 -2.03 2.49
CA LEU A 23 -37.94 -3.42 2.24
C LEU A 23 -39.38 -3.53 1.68
N PRO A 24 -39.59 -4.23 0.55
CA PRO A 24 -40.93 -4.42 0.01
C PRO A 24 -41.77 -5.28 0.97
N GLU A 25 -43.05 -4.94 1.09
CA GLU A 25 -44.03 -5.69 1.88
C GLU A 25 -44.22 -7.10 1.27
N GLY A 26 -43.52 -8.09 1.82
CA GLY A 26 -43.64 -9.51 1.50
C GLY A 26 -44.47 -10.31 2.52
N GLU A 27 -44.59 -11.63 2.35
CA GLU A 27 -45.41 -12.49 3.23
C GLU A 27 -45.12 -12.33 4.73
N TYR A 28 -43.85 -12.11 5.10
CA TYR A 28 -43.40 -11.95 6.49
C TYR A 28 -43.83 -10.64 7.17
N TRP A 29 -44.40 -9.70 6.42
CA TRP A 29 -44.90 -8.42 6.94
C TRP A 29 -46.33 -8.49 7.47
N GLN A 30 -47.08 -9.52 7.07
CA GLN A 30 -48.47 -9.70 7.50
C GLN A 30 -48.56 -10.22 8.94
N ASP A 31 -47.48 -10.84 9.42
CA ASP A 31 -47.31 -11.20 10.81
C ASP A 31 -46.78 -9.98 11.57
N ALA A 32 -47.70 -9.18 12.12
CA ALA A 32 -47.38 -7.96 12.89
C ALA A 32 -46.37 -8.19 14.05
N ASP A 33 -46.14 -9.45 14.43
CA ASP A 33 -45.22 -9.90 15.48
C ASP A 33 -44.14 -10.86 14.95
N ASN A 34 -43.70 -10.74 13.69
CA ASN A 34 -42.60 -11.55 13.18
C ASN A 34 -41.28 -11.16 13.87
N ALA A 35 -40.94 -11.91 14.92
CA ALA A 35 -39.75 -11.71 15.73
C ALA A 35 -38.45 -11.88 14.92
N GLU A 36 -38.45 -12.75 13.91
CA GLU A 36 -37.28 -12.99 13.07
C GLU A 36 -36.99 -11.79 12.16
N LEU A 37 -38.01 -11.29 11.46
CA LEU A 37 -37.90 -10.08 10.64
C LEU A 37 -37.51 -8.86 11.49
N THR A 38 -38.11 -8.73 12.67
CA THR A 38 -37.80 -7.63 13.60
C THR A 38 -36.34 -7.69 14.07
N ASN A 39 -35.84 -8.87 14.42
CA ASN A 39 -34.44 -9.05 14.84
C ASN A 39 -33.45 -8.76 13.72
N VAL A 40 -33.76 -9.16 12.47
CA VAL A 40 -32.92 -8.87 11.31
C VAL A 40 -32.85 -7.36 11.06
N ILE A 41 -33.99 -6.67 11.09
CA ILE A 41 -34.06 -5.22 10.90
C ILE A 41 -33.27 -4.49 12.01
N LEU A 42 -33.41 -4.93 13.26
CA LEU A 42 -32.66 -4.35 14.39
C LEU A 42 -31.16 -4.59 14.25
N GLY A 43 -30.75 -5.81 13.87
CA GLY A 43 -29.33 -6.13 13.63
C GLY A 43 -28.73 -5.25 12.54
N MET A 44 -29.42 -5.11 11.41
CA MET A 44 -29.01 -4.20 10.35
C MET A 44 -28.97 -2.75 10.85
N ALA A 45 -29.98 -2.30 11.59
CA ALA A 45 -30.03 -0.92 12.09
C ALA A 45 -28.83 -0.58 13.00
N ILE A 46 -28.39 -1.52 13.83
CA ILE A 46 -27.18 -1.39 14.65
C ILE A 46 -25.95 -1.26 13.75
N ASP A 47 -25.78 -2.15 12.77
CA ASP A 47 -24.62 -2.11 11.85
C ASP A 47 -24.56 -0.81 11.06
N PHE A 48 -25.70 -0.32 10.56
CA PHE A 48 -25.80 0.94 9.83
C PHE A 48 -25.52 2.14 10.72
N LYS A 49 -25.95 2.13 11.99
CA LYS A 49 -25.63 3.18 12.96
C LYS A 49 -24.13 3.23 13.24
N VAL A 50 -23.51 2.09 13.53
CA VAL A 50 -22.05 2.00 13.76
C VAL A 50 -21.29 2.53 12.54
N THR A 51 -21.68 2.09 11.34
CA THR A 51 -21.06 2.57 10.09
C THR A 51 -21.24 4.07 9.90
N SER A 52 -22.43 4.61 10.18
CA SER A 52 -22.72 6.05 10.09
C SER A 52 -21.86 6.86 11.06
N ASP A 53 -21.72 6.39 12.30
CA ASP A 53 -20.92 7.08 13.33
C ASP A 53 -19.42 7.03 12.99
N GLU A 54 -18.93 5.91 12.48
CA GLU A 54 -17.56 5.78 11.99
C GLU A 54 -17.28 6.72 10.81
N ILE A 55 -18.21 6.84 9.86
CA ILE A 55 -18.10 7.75 8.72
C ILE A 55 -18.18 9.21 9.20
N GLN A 56 -19.12 9.56 10.08
CA GLN A 56 -19.22 10.91 10.63
C GLN A 56 -17.96 11.28 11.41
N LEU A 57 -17.42 10.36 12.22
CA LEU A 57 -16.15 10.55 12.91
C LEU A 57 -15.02 10.75 11.90
N ALA A 58 -14.95 9.97 10.82
CA ALA A 58 -13.95 10.13 9.77
C ALA A 58 -14.07 11.47 9.01
N LEU A 59 -15.29 11.99 8.83
CA LEU A 59 -15.56 13.25 8.13
C LEU A 59 -15.35 14.49 9.02
N LEU A 60 -15.69 14.40 10.31
CA LEU A 60 -15.53 15.47 11.32
C LEU A 60 -14.11 15.53 11.87
N SER A 61 -13.35 14.44 11.74
CA SER A 61 -11.89 14.45 11.87
C SER A 61 -11.32 15.24 10.70
N ASP A 62 -11.34 16.56 10.84
CA ASP A 62 -10.69 17.52 9.96
C ASP A 62 -9.37 16.92 9.42
N PHE A 63 -9.29 16.77 8.09
CA PHE A 63 -8.11 16.30 7.34
C PHE A 63 -6.86 17.19 7.51
N SER A 64 -6.87 18.10 8.48
CA SER A 64 -5.99 19.26 8.53
C SER A 64 -4.64 19.02 9.19
N GLU A 65 -4.44 18.08 10.13
CA GLU A 65 -3.11 17.95 10.77
C GLU A 65 -2.60 16.54 11.13
N ARG A 66 -3.36 15.47 10.89
CA ARG A 66 -2.84 14.09 10.96
C ARG A 66 -3.39 13.29 9.81
N LEU A 67 -2.67 13.26 8.70
CA LEU A 67 -2.97 12.29 7.65
C LEU A 67 -2.98 10.89 8.26
N PHE A 68 -4.10 10.20 8.09
CA PHE A 68 -4.23 8.80 8.43
C PHE A 68 -3.29 8.01 7.51
N GLY A 69 -2.15 7.60 8.05
CA GLY A 69 -1.15 6.80 7.34
C GLY A 69 0.11 7.57 6.94
N TRP A 70 1.14 6.80 6.60
CA TRP A 70 2.44 7.32 6.16
C TRP A 70 2.38 7.75 4.70
N LYS A 71 2.82 8.98 4.39
CA LYS A 71 2.98 9.44 3.01
C LYS A 71 4.24 8.83 2.40
N LEU A 72 4.33 8.82 1.07
CA LEU A 72 5.58 8.50 0.35
C LEU A 72 6.76 9.36 0.82
N SER A 73 6.53 10.64 1.13
CA SER A 73 7.56 11.52 1.70
C SER A 73 8.07 11.05 3.06
N ASP A 74 7.18 10.46 3.87
CA ASP A 74 7.52 9.97 5.21
C ASP A 74 8.34 8.68 5.09
N TYR A 75 7.96 7.79 4.18
CA TYR A 75 8.77 6.62 3.84
C TYR A 75 10.14 7.03 3.26
N GLN A 76 10.20 8.03 2.38
CA GLN A 76 11.46 8.56 1.86
C GLN A 76 12.34 9.11 3.00
N ALA A 77 11.77 9.85 3.94
CA ALA A 77 12.48 10.35 5.11
C ALA A 77 12.95 9.21 6.03
N LEU A 78 12.15 8.13 6.15
CA LEU A 78 12.51 6.94 6.91
C LEU A 78 13.68 6.18 6.28
N LEU A 79 13.71 6.09 4.95
CA LEU A 79 14.83 5.49 4.22
C LEU A 79 16.13 6.26 4.49
N ILE A 80 16.08 7.59 4.34
CA ILE A 80 17.24 8.47 4.54
C ILE A 80 17.72 8.44 6.00
N SER A 81 16.80 8.53 6.97
CA SER A 81 17.15 8.51 8.40
C SER A 81 17.67 7.16 8.88
N SER A 82 17.31 6.07 8.19
CA SER A 82 17.86 4.74 8.41
C SER A 82 19.24 4.54 7.78
N GLY A 83 19.76 5.53 7.04
CA GLY A 83 21.05 5.49 6.37
C GLY A 83 21.00 4.87 4.96
N GLY A 84 19.80 4.59 4.44
CA GLY A 84 19.60 4.11 3.09
C GLY A 84 19.72 5.24 2.07
N LYS A 85 20.20 4.92 0.87
CA LYS A 85 20.20 5.81 -0.30
C LYS A 85 19.34 5.18 -1.37
N GLY A 86 18.42 5.96 -1.91
CA GLY A 86 17.43 5.44 -2.84
C GLY A 86 16.21 6.35 -2.95
N GLU A 87 15.21 5.86 -3.66
CA GLU A 87 13.97 6.55 -3.95
C GLU A 87 12.78 5.64 -3.59
N VAL A 88 11.75 6.25 -3.01
CA VAL A 88 10.48 5.61 -2.69
C VAL A 88 9.40 6.16 -3.61
N THR A 89 8.75 5.28 -4.37
CA THR A 89 7.75 5.64 -5.38
C THR A 89 6.52 4.74 -5.30
N ASP A 90 5.42 5.18 -5.88
CA ASP A 90 4.23 4.36 -6.11
C ASP A 90 3.89 4.33 -7.61
N GLU A 91 2.97 3.44 -7.99
CA GLU A 91 2.42 3.41 -9.33
C GLU A 91 0.90 3.49 -9.29
N ARG A 92 0.33 4.43 -10.06
CA ARG A 92 -1.13 4.60 -10.14
C ARG A 92 -1.88 3.35 -10.60
N ALA A 93 -1.23 2.50 -11.40
CA ALA A 93 -1.80 1.26 -11.91
C ALA A 93 -1.89 0.14 -10.84
N LYS A 94 -1.12 0.25 -9.76
CA LYS A 94 -1.07 -0.71 -8.66
C LYS A 94 -1.29 0.01 -7.33
N PRO A 95 -2.55 0.38 -7.02
CA PRO A 95 -2.86 0.99 -5.74
C PRO A 95 -2.46 0.03 -4.61
N ASN A 96 -1.91 0.57 -3.53
CA ASN A 96 -1.40 -0.16 -2.34
C ASN A 96 -0.05 -0.88 -2.50
N LEU A 97 0.72 -0.60 -3.56
CA LEU A 97 2.10 -1.08 -3.68
C LEU A 97 3.08 0.09 -3.65
N ILE A 98 4.03 0.02 -2.71
CA ILE A 98 5.11 0.99 -2.56
C ILE A 98 6.41 0.34 -3.04
N TYR A 99 7.14 1.03 -3.90
CA TYR A 99 8.44 0.63 -4.41
C TYR A 99 9.55 1.36 -3.65
N VAL A 100 10.54 0.62 -3.18
CA VAL A 100 11.74 1.16 -2.54
C VAL A 100 12.95 0.75 -3.37
N SER A 101 13.46 1.68 -4.18
CA SER A 101 14.62 1.45 -5.04
C SER A 101 15.90 1.94 -4.36
N LEU A 102 16.81 1.03 -4.07
CA LEU A 102 18.09 1.37 -3.47
C LEU A 102 19.12 1.78 -4.53
N ALA A 103 20.01 2.69 -4.18
CA ALA A 103 21.15 3.06 -5.01
C ALA A 103 22.04 1.83 -5.30
N THR A 104 22.81 1.91 -6.37
CA THR A 104 23.62 0.79 -6.86
C THR A 104 24.59 0.27 -5.78
N ASN A 105 24.56 -1.04 -5.55
CA ASN A 105 25.36 -1.75 -4.55
C ASN A 105 25.13 -1.29 -3.09
N GLU A 106 24.03 -0.60 -2.80
CA GLU A 106 23.64 -0.20 -1.45
C GLU A 106 22.66 -1.21 -0.84
N ARG A 107 22.82 -1.49 0.46
CA ARG A 107 21.88 -2.31 1.24
C ARG A 107 21.58 -1.61 2.55
N CYS A 108 20.32 -1.64 2.97
CA CYS A 108 19.92 -1.04 4.24
C CYS A 108 18.92 -1.95 4.99
N GLU A 109 19.45 -2.90 5.77
CA GLU A 109 18.64 -3.79 6.61
C GLU A 109 17.85 -3.02 7.67
N LYS A 110 18.41 -1.93 8.21
CA LYS A 110 17.72 -1.09 9.18
C LYS A 110 16.44 -0.49 8.58
N ALA A 111 16.51 0.04 7.36
CA ALA A 111 15.34 0.61 6.69
C ALA A 111 14.26 -0.46 6.48
N TRP A 112 14.64 -1.69 6.13
CA TRP A 112 13.69 -2.81 6.01
C TRP A 112 12.87 -3.00 7.29
N PHE A 113 13.54 -3.12 8.45
CA PHE A 113 12.82 -3.32 9.71
C PHE A 113 11.99 -2.11 10.15
N GLU A 114 12.46 -0.89 9.91
CA GLU A 114 11.70 0.31 10.26
C GLU A 114 10.45 0.46 9.39
N PHE A 115 10.52 0.12 8.09
CA PHE A 115 9.36 0.16 7.20
C PHE A 115 8.26 -0.83 7.61
N GLU A 116 8.65 -2.05 8.02
CA GLU A 116 7.68 -3.07 8.47
C GLU A 116 6.93 -2.67 9.74
N LYS A 117 7.56 -1.92 10.66
CA LYS A 117 6.88 -1.43 11.88
C LYS A 117 5.74 -0.45 11.59
N VAL A 118 5.84 0.25 10.47
CA VAL A 118 4.92 1.34 10.10
C VAL A 118 4.10 0.99 8.86
N ARG A 119 4.15 -0.28 8.42
CA ARG A 119 3.42 -0.77 7.25
C ARG A 119 1.92 -0.66 7.49
N LEU A 120 1.23 0.00 6.57
CA LEU A 120 -0.23 0.14 6.63
C LEU A 120 -0.91 -1.19 6.31
N PRO A 121 -2.09 -1.48 6.90
CA PRO A 121 -2.90 -2.62 6.51
C PRO A 121 -3.15 -2.62 5.00
N HIS A 122 -3.00 -3.79 4.36
CA HIS A 122 -3.20 -3.99 2.93
C HIS A 122 -2.26 -3.21 1.99
N THR A 123 -1.16 -2.64 2.51
CA THR A 123 -0.08 -2.06 1.69
C THR A 123 1.10 -3.04 1.59
N GLU A 124 1.53 -3.33 0.37
CA GLU A 124 2.73 -4.12 0.09
C GLU A 124 3.92 -3.20 -0.18
N ILE A 125 5.12 -3.63 0.23
CA ILE A 125 6.38 -2.89 0.03
C ILE A 125 7.33 -3.78 -0.77
N GLU A 126 7.63 -3.37 -1.99
CA GLU A 126 8.55 -4.06 -2.88
C GLU A 126 9.92 -3.38 -2.87
N TRP A 127 10.96 -4.14 -2.54
CA TRP A 127 12.33 -3.65 -2.47
C TRP A 127 13.10 -4.00 -3.74
N ILE A 128 13.57 -2.96 -4.44
CA ILE A 128 14.35 -3.09 -5.66
C ILE A 128 15.82 -2.88 -5.32
N TYR A 129 16.60 -3.96 -5.42
CA TYR A 129 18.05 -3.93 -5.24
C TYR A 129 18.76 -3.80 -6.59
N ASN A 130 19.50 -2.71 -6.76
CA ASN A 130 20.29 -2.45 -7.97
C ASN A 130 21.75 -2.87 -7.74
N ALA A 131 22.28 -3.78 -8.56
CA ALA A 131 23.68 -4.19 -8.53
C ALA A 131 24.38 -3.85 -9.86
N ALA A 132 25.59 -3.28 -9.77
CA ALA A 132 26.46 -3.14 -10.93
C ALA A 132 27.51 -4.26 -10.91
N ILE A 133 27.58 -5.02 -12.01
CA ILE A 133 28.58 -6.06 -12.21
C ILE A 133 29.49 -5.61 -13.35
N ASP A 134 30.78 -5.46 -13.05
CA ASP A 134 31.80 -5.26 -14.08
C ASP A 134 32.37 -6.62 -14.51
N VAL A 135 32.20 -6.98 -15.78
CA VAL A 135 32.66 -8.26 -16.34
C VAL A 135 33.82 -7.99 -17.28
N GLN A 136 35.04 -8.25 -16.80
CA GLN A 136 36.24 -8.19 -17.62
C GLN A 136 36.45 -9.53 -18.34
N THR A 137 36.23 -9.56 -19.66
CA THR A 137 36.53 -10.72 -20.50
C THR A 137 37.88 -10.53 -21.18
N GLN A 138 38.90 -11.29 -20.78
CA GLN A 138 40.16 -11.36 -21.53
C GLN A 138 40.05 -12.40 -22.65
N ILE A 139 40.06 -11.95 -23.90
CA ILE A 139 40.27 -12.82 -25.06
C ILE A 139 41.78 -12.88 -25.30
N ALA A 140 42.42 -13.97 -24.90
CA ALA A 140 43.82 -14.22 -25.21
C ALA A 140 43.98 -14.51 -26.71
N ASN A 141 44.49 -13.54 -27.48
CA ASN A 141 44.85 -13.75 -28.88
C ASN A 141 46.08 -14.67 -28.98
N SER A 142 45.97 -15.70 -29.83
CA SER A 142 46.99 -16.71 -30.08
C SER A 142 48.26 -16.10 -30.73
N ARG A 143 49.43 -16.54 -30.28
CA ARG A 143 50.74 -16.12 -30.82
C ARG A 143 51.16 -17.06 -31.94
N HIS A 144 51.15 -16.60 -33.20
CA HIS A 144 51.75 -17.33 -34.33
C HIS A 144 53.22 -16.94 -34.47
N ILE A 145 54.14 -17.85 -34.12
CA ILE A 145 55.58 -17.68 -34.37
C ILE A 145 55.89 -18.29 -35.73
N ARG A 146 56.26 -17.47 -36.72
CA ARG A 146 56.86 -17.95 -37.97
C ARG A 146 58.37 -17.98 -37.80
N ASN A 147 58.96 -19.18 -37.78
CA ASN A 147 60.40 -19.34 -37.92
C ASN A 147 60.74 -19.31 -39.42
N VAL A 148 61.49 -18.30 -39.84
CA VAL A 148 62.05 -18.21 -41.19
C VAL A 148 63.48 -18.71 -41.13
N ASN A 149 63.75 -19.85 -41.74
CA ASN A 149 65.12 -20.34 -41.92
C ASN A 149 65.63 -19.89 -43.29
N GLN A 150 66.66 -19.06 -43.32
CA GLN A 150 67.45 -18.80 -44.51
C GLN A 150 68.61 -19.80 -44.56
N TYR A 151 68.80 -20.44 -45.71
CA TYR A 151 69.97 -21.26 -45.99
C TYR A 151 70.81 -20.54 -47.05
N GLU A 152 72.05 -20.22 -46.70
CA GLU A 152 73.04 -19.70 -47.65
C GLU A 152 73.66 -20.86 -48.42
N VAL A 153 73.76 -20.70 -49.75
CA VAL A 153 74.42 -21.66 -50.63
C VAL A 153 75.89 -21.27 -50.73
N THR A 154 76.77 -22.12 -50.21
CA THR A 154 78.22 -22.04 -50.40
C THR A 154 78.61 -22.38 -51.84
N GLN A 155 79.67 -21.73 -52.32
CA GLN A 155 80.31 -21.99 -53.61
C GLN A 155 81.53 -22.89 -53.45
#